data_AF-A0A917ZQ41-F1
#
_entry.id   AF-A0A917ZQ41-F1
#
_cell.length_a   1.000
_cell.length_b   1.000
_cell.length_c   1.000
_cell.angle_alpha   90.00
_cell.angle_beta   90.00
_cell.angle_gamma   90.00
#
_symmetry.space_group_name_H-M   'P 1'
#
loop_
_entity.id
_entity.type
_entity.pdbx_description
1 polymer ?
#
loop_
_entity_poly.entity_id
_entity_poly.type
_entity_poly.pdbx_seq_one_letter_code
_entity_poly.pdbx_strand_id
1 'polypeptide(L)'
;MNRAGQDGRNESTARNVPALLLELRAEHYSGTVQVSGAPGGAIHMRNGLVAAVETPGAPTAETALLKSGRIDDEAWLAARAADREGGRLGAELVSRGFVGAAELEVICTAAVFDGAFAMALGTPGGWEVTERTPTIVTAAGIEPRRLMEETSRRVAVLSRLWGPPSELARVRVRPVPPVGPSSGAVAQALADRHQDIIAGVNGRRTARDIAFALGRGLYPVMLDLVRMEAQGLVQWDDRTAGVGRPSTAPRTAASSVARKPSGTSAGAGPLPRRTPGAVSPRGAGGDGGKSGE
;
A
#
# COMPACT_ATOMS: atom_id res chain seq x y z
N MET A 1 21.34 -39.73 -15.16
CA MET A 1 21.09 -39.04 -16.45
C MET A 1 19.58 -38.94 -16.64
N ASN A 2 18.93 -37.82 -16.94
CA ASN A 2 19.36 -36.47 -17.29
C ASN A 2 18.32 -35.46 -16.82
N ARG A 3 18.81 -34.36 -16.23
CA ARG A 3 18.15 -33.04 -16.23
C ARG A 3 18.04 -32.56 -17.68
N ALA A 4 16.86 -32.12 -18.11
CA ALA A 4 16.72 -31.17 -19.21
C ALA A 4 15.34 -30.50 -19.10
N GLY A 5 15.34 -29.26 -18.64
CA GLY A 5 14.15 -28.43 -18.44
C GLY A 5 14.49 -27.21 -17.59
N GLN A 6 15.64 -26.58 -17.88
CA GLN A 6 15.98 -25.29 -17.30
C GLN A 6 15.64 -24.23 -18.35
N ASP A 7 14.71 -23.36 -17.94
CA ASP A 7 14.17 -22.21 -18.64
C ASP A 7 15.18 -21.47 -19.51
N GLY A 8 14.94 -21.49 -20.82
CA GLY A 8 15.53 -20.57 -21.78
C GLY A 8 14.61 -19.37 -22.03
N ARG A 9 14.09 -18.72 -20.99
CA ARG A 9 13.48 -17.39 -21.18
C ARG A 9 14.62 -16.41 -21.42
N ASN A 10 14.65 -15.85 -22.62
CA ASN A 10 15.53 -14.74 -23.00
C ASN A 10 15.54 -13.72 -21.85
N GLU A 11 16.73 -13.39 -21.34
CA GLU A 11 16.88 -12.29 -20.39
C GLU A 11 16.26 -11.03 -21.02
N SER A 12 15.21 -10.49 -20.40
CA SER A 12 14.50 -9.31 -20.92
C SER A 12 15.50 -8.18 -21.15
N THR A 13 15.53 -7.60 -22.36
CA THR A 13 16.42 -6.48 -22.70
C THR A 13 15.94 -5.14 -22.13
N ALA A 14 14.76 -5.12 -21.51
CA ALA A 14 14.17 -3.93 -20.94
C ALA A 14 15.10 -3.23 -19.95
N ARG A 15 15.21 -1.91 -20.07
CA ARG A 15 16.01 -1.06 -19.17
C ARG A 15 15.21 -0.47 -18.01
N ASN A 16 13.89 -0.58 -18.07
CA ASN A 16 12.96 -0.11 -17.05
C ASN A 16 11.60 -0.82 -17.20
N VAL A 17 10.76 -0.73 -16.16
CA VAL A 17 9.42 -1.33 -16.15
C VAL A 17 8.56 -0.90 -17.35
N PRO A 18 8.50 0.39 -17.75
CA PRO A 18 7.76 0.78 -18.95
C PRO A 18 8.20 0.06 -20.24
N ALA A 19 9.50 -0.07 -20.47
CA ALA A 19 10.03 -0.79 -21.63
C ALA A 19 9.65 -2.28 -21.59
N LEU A 20 9.76 -2.90 -20.41
CA LEU A 20 9.36 -4.29 -20.20
C LEU A 20 7.88 -4.51 -20.55
N LEU A 21 6.98 -3.63 -20.08
CA LEU A 21 5.56 -3.79 -20.36
C LEU A 21 5.24 -3.67 -21.87
N LEU A 22 6.02 -2.89 -22.63
CA LEU A 22 5.88 -2.79 -24.08
C LEU A 22 6.40 -4.05 -24.79
N GLU A 23 7.51 -4.64 -24.33
CA GLU A 23 8.01 -5.93 -24.82
C GLU A 23 6.96 -7.03 -24.58
N LEU A 24 6.47 -7.16 -23.34
CA LEU A 24 5.43 -8.15 -22.97
C LEU A 24 4.11 -7.93 -23.72
N ARG A 25 3.79 -6.68 -24.09
CA ARG A 25 2.65 -6.35 -24.95
C ARG A 25 2.80 -6.84 -26.37
N ALA A 26 4.00 -6.77 -26.94
CA ALA A 26 4.28 -7.28 -28.28
C ALA A 26 4.25 -8.82 -28.30
N GLU A 27 4.65 -9.44 -27.21
CA GLU A 27 4.65 -10.90 -27.03
C GLU A 27 3.27 -11.48 -26.65
N HIS A 28 2.25 -10.63 -26.48
CA HIS A 28 0.93 -11.04 -25.98
C HIS A 28 0.99 -11.81 -24.65
N TYR A 29 1.94 -11.43 -23.79
CA TYR A 29 2.23 -12.15 -22.56
C TYR A 29 1.03 -12.17 -21.58
N SER A 30 0.87 -13.30 -20.88
CA SER A 30 -0.07 -13.47 -19.78
C SER A 30 0.66 -13.99 -18.56
N GLY A 31 0.60 -13.26 -17.45
CA GLY A 31 1.35 -13.57 -16.24
C GLY A 31 1.43 -12.36 -15.32
N THR A 32 2.45 -12.31 -14.47
CA THR A 32 2.61 -11.23 -13.49
C THR A 32 4.02 -10.66 -13.54
N VAL A 33 4.15 -9.35 -13.53
CA VAL A 33 5.42 -8.65 -13.32
C VAL A 33 5.48 -8.21 -11.87
N GLN A 34 6.35 -8.83 -11.09
CA GLN A 34 6.65 -8.41 -9.73
C GLN A 34 7.69 -7.30 -9.78
N VAL A 35 7.40 -6.16 -9.17
CA VAL A 35 8.29 -4.99 -9.12
C VAL A 35 8.67 -4.75 -7.66
N SER A 36 9.97 -4.80 -7.34
CA SER A 36 10.47 -4.48 -6.01
C SER A 36 10.63 -2.96 -5.85
N GLY A 37 10.69 -2.48 -4.60
CA GLY A 37 10.85 -1.05 -4.27
C GLY A 37 9.86 -0.56 -3.24
N ALA A 38 9.84 0.77 -3.02
CA ALA A 38 9.02 1.42 -2.01
C ALA A 38 8.25 2.64 -2.59
N PRO A 39 7.03 2.47 -3.12
CA PRO A 39 6.29 1.20 -3.21
C PRO A 39 6.59 0.42 -4.51
N GLY A 40 6.87 -0.88 -4.38
CA GLY A 40 6.79 -1.86 -5.46
C GLY A 40 5.35 -2.36 -5.66
N GLY A 41 5.17 -3.49 -6.33
CA GLY A 41 3.85 -4.08 -6.56
C GLY A 41 3.86 -5.18 -7.61
N ALA A 42 2.67 -5.70 -7.93
CA ALA A 42 2.42 -6.67 -8.98
C ALA A 42 1.64 -6.02 -10.13
N ILE A 43 2.10 -6.22 -11.36
CA ILE A 43 1.39 -5.80 -12.58
C ILE A 43 0.96 -7.07 -13.29
N HIS A 44 -0.35 -7.32 -13.33
CA HIS A 44 -0.91 -8.53 -13.92
C HIS A 44 -1.22 -8.27 -15.40
N MET A 45 -0.75 -9.14 -16.26
CA MET A 45 -0.92 -9.05 -17.70
C MET A 45 -1.81 -10.17 -18.24
N ARG A 46 -2.65 -9.85 -19.22
CA ARG A 46 -3.47 -10.79 -19.97
C ARG A 46 -3.42 -10.44 -21.45
N ASN A 47 -2.90 -11.34 -22.27
CA ASN A 47 -2.74 -11.17 -23.72
C ASN A 47 -2.02 -9.85 -24.10
N GLY A 48 -1.00 -9.48 -23.32
CA GLY A 48 -0.23 -8.24 -23.51
C GLY A 48 -0.86 -6.98 -22.89
N LEU A 49 -2.08 -7.04 -22.38
CA LEU A 49 -2.75 -5.91 -21.74
C LEU A 49 -2.59 -5.95 -20.22
N VAL A 50 -2.52 -4.79 -19.57
CA VAL A 50 -2.51 -4.69 -18.11
C VAL A 50 -3.91 -4.91 -17.58
N ALA A 51 -4.09 -5.97 -16.80
CA ALA A 51 -5.38 -6.45 -16.32
C ALA A 51 -5.63 -6.10 -14.85
N ALA A 52 -4.57 -5.95 -14.05
CA ALA A 52 -4.63 -5.46 -12.67
C ALA A 52 -3.28 -4.86 -12.28
N VAL A 53 -3.28 -3.93 -11.32
CA VAL A 53 -2.07 -3.45 -10.65
C VAL A 53 -2.34 -3.44 -9.15
N GLU A 54 -1.50 -4.15 -8.41
CA GLU A 54 -1.60 -4.25 -6.95
C GLU A 54 -0.33 -3.72 -6.32
N THR A 55 -0.48 -2.82 -5.36
CA THR A 55 0.65 -2.27 -4.64
C THR A 55 0.19 -1.94 -3.23
N PRO A 56 1.06 -2.05 -2.21
CA PRO A 56 0.74 -1.49 -0.91
C PRO A 56 0.43 0.03 -1.04
N GLY A 57 0.94 0.72 -2.06
CA GLY A 57 0.80 2.15 -2.29
C GLY A 57 -0.62 2.69 -2.49
N ALA A 58 -1.58 1.86 -2.92
CA ALA A 58 -2.94 2.29 -3.24
C ALA A 58 -3.97 1.18 -2.96
N PRO A 59 -5.23 1.53 -2.67
CA PRO A 59 -6.30 0.54 -2.54
C PRO A 59 -6.47 -0.29 -3.82
N THR A 60 -6.57 -1.60 -3.66
CA THR A 60 -6.91 -2.55 -4.73
C THR A 60 -8.41 -2.54 -5.03
N ALA A 61 -8.83 -3.19 -6.12
CA ALA A 61 -10.25 -3.40 -6.40
C ALA A 61 -10.97 -4.15 -5.24
N GLU A 62 -10.31 -5.15 -4.65
CA GLU A 62 -10.76 -5.81 -3.42
C GLU A 62 -11.00 -4.81 -2.29
N THR A 63 -10.02 -3.93 -2.03
CA THR A 63 -10.15 -2.92 -0.97
C THR A 63 -11.35 -2.00 -1.22
N ALA A 64 -11.53 -1.53 -2.46
CA ALA A 64 -12.64 -0.65 -2.83
C ALA A 64 -14.01 -1.35 -2.68
N LEU A 65 -14.10 -2.62 -3.07
CA LEU A 65 -15.32 -3.43 -2.95
C LEU A 65 -15.71 -3.66 -1.49
N LEU A 66 -14.77 -4.11 -0.65
CA LEU A 66 -15.01 -4.32 0.78
C LEU A 66 -15.39 -3.02 1.50
N LYS A 67 -14.71 -1.91 1.18
CA LYS A 67 -15.02 -0.59 1.76
C LYS A 67 -16.34 0.00 1.30
N SER A 68 -16.94 -0.51 0.22
CA SER A 68 -18.29 -0.11 -0.19
C SER A 68 -19.38 -0.60 0.77
N GLY A 69 -19.08 -1.58 1.64
CA GLY A 69 -20.04 -2.16 2.60
C GLY A 69 -21.07 -3.11 1.98
N ARG A 70 -21.03 -3.34 0.66
CA ARG A 70 -21.93 -4.27 -0.05
C ARG A 70 -21.48 -5.72 0.01
N ILE A 71 -20.19 -5.94 0.26
CA ILE A 71 -19.57 -7.26 0.38
C ILE A 71 -18.85 -7.24 1.72
N ASP A 72 -19.28 -8.10 2.64
CA ASP A 72 -18.54 -8.35 3.86
C ASP A 72 -17.40 -9.36 3.63
N ASP A 73 -16.53 -9.49 4.63
CA ASP A 73 -15.35 -10.36 4.53
C ASP A 73 -15.72 -11.84 4.32
N GLU A 74 -16.84 -12.30 4.88
CA GLU A 74 -17.30 -13.68 4.74
C GLU A 74 -17.78 -13.98 3.32
N ALA A 75 -18.62 -13.11 2.75
CA ALA A 75 -19.10 -13.19 1.38
C ALA A 75 -17.93 -13.13 0.38
N TRP A 76 -16.93 -12.29 0.64
CA TRP A 76 -15.71 -12.21 -0.16
C TRP A 76 -14.92 -13.52 -0.13
N LEU A 77 -14.65 -14.07 1.06
CA LEU A 77 -13.95 -15.34 1.22
C LEU A 77 -14.70 -16.49 0.54
N ALA A 78 -16.02 -16.52 0.63
CA ALA A 78 -16.86 -17.51 -0.04
C ALA A 78 -16.81 -17.39 -1.58
N ALA A 79 -16.74 -16.17 -2.13
CA ALA A 79 -16.56 -15.96 -3.56
C ALA A 79 -15.16 -16.39 -4.02
N ARG A 80 -14.12 -16.08 -3.23
CA ARG A 80 -12.75 -16.49 -3.50
C ARG A 80 -12.56 -18.00 -3.44
N ALA A 81 -13.21 -18.68 -2.49
CA ALA A 81 -13.17 -20.14 -2.37
C ALA A 81 -13.85 -20.86 -3.55
N ALA A 82 -14.82 -20.21 -4.22
CA ALA A 82 -15.46 -20.73 -5.42
C ALA A 82 -14.57 -20.59 -6.68
N ASP A 83 -13.63 -19.63 -6.70
CA ASP A 83 -12.66 -19.41 -7.77
C ASP A 83 -11.42 -20.33 -7.63
N ARG A 84 -11.64 -21.65 -7.69
CA ARG A 84 -10.58 -22.66 -7.45
C ARG A 84 -9.40 -22.61 -8.42
N GLU A 85 -9.63 -22.19 -9.67
CA GLU A 85 -8.61 -22.17 -10.74
C GLU A 85 -8.02 -20.77 -10.96
N GLY A 86 -8.58 -19.75 -10.31
CA GLY A 86 -8.14 -18.36 -10.44
C GLY A 86 -8.63 -17.68 -11.73
N GLY A 87 -9.28 -16.52 -11.56
CA GLY A 87 -9.73 -15.67 -12.64
C GLY A 87 -11.22 -15.63 -12.87
N ARG A 88 -12.01 -16.36 -12.07
CA ARG A 88 -13.47 -16.26 -12.09
C ARG A 88 -14.02 -15.41 -10.95
N LEU A 89 -13.20 -14.95 -10.01
CA LEU A 89 -13.66 -14.16 -8.86
C LEU A 89 -14.55 -12.98 -9.25
N GLY A 90 -14.19 -12.22 -10.29
CA GLY A 90 -15.04 -11.12 -10.78
C GLY A 90 -16.41 -11.60 -11.29
N ALA A 91 -16.44 -12.70 -12.05
CA ALA A 91 -17.69 -13.29 -12.53
C ALA A 91 -18.54 -13.84 -11.38
N GLU A 92 -17.92 -14.39 -10.35
CA GLU A 92 -18.59 -14.92 -9.15
C GLU A 92 -19.23 -13.80 -8.32
N LEU A 93 -18.55 -12.66 -8.16
CA LEU A 93 -19.12 -11.50 -7.47
C LEU A 93 -20.33 -10.94 -8.23
N VAL A 94 -20.28 -10.95 -9.56
CA VAL A 94 -21.39 -10.53 -10.43
C VAL A 94 -22.55 -11.53 -10.38
N SER A 95 -22.28 -12.83 -10.46
CA SER A 95 -23.31 -13.88 -10.44
C SER A 95 -24.09 -13.91 -9.12
N ARG A 96 -23.42 -13.60 -8.01
CA ARG A 96 -24.03 -13.45 -6.68
C ARG A 96 -24.72 -12.12 -6.45
N GLY A 97 -24.66 -11.18 -7.41
CA GLY A 97 -25.33 -9.89 -7.33
C GLY A 97 -24.68 -8.87 -6.40
N PHE A 98 -23.43 -9.11 -5.97
CA PHE A 98 -22.73 -8.18 -5.08
C PHE A 98 -22.28 -6.90 -5.78
N VAL A 99 -22.03 -6.96 -7.09
CA VAL A 99 -21.61 -5.84 -7.92
C VAL A 99 -22.06 -6.08 -9.36
N GLY A 100 -22.43 -5.02 -10.09
CA GLY A 100 -22.74 -5.13 -11.51
C GLY A 100 -21.47 -5.29 -12.36
N ALA A 101 -21.56 -5.97 -13.52
CA ALA A 101 -20.39 -6.17 -14.39
C ALA A 101 -19.74 -4.86 -14.85
N ALA A 102 -20.54 -3.87 -15.26
CA ALA A 102 -20.04 -2.56 -15.67
C ALA A 102 -19.42 -1.78 -14.50
N GLU A 103 -20.00 -1.91 -13.32
CA GLU A 103 -19.47 -1.28 -12.11
C GLU A 103 -18.14 -1.90 -11.69
N LEU A 104 -18.05 -3.24 -11.69
CA LEU A 104 -16.81 -3.95 -11.43
C LEU A 104 -15.71 -3.53 -12.40
N GLU A 105 -16.04 -3.38 -13.69
CA GLU A 105 -15.09 -2.92 -14.69
C GLU A 105 -14.55 -1.52 -14.39
N VAL A 106 -15.41 -0.59 -13.95
CA VAL A 106 -15.00 0.75 -13.52
C VAL A 106 -14.07 0.68 -12.31
N ILE A 107 -14.41 -0.13 -11.30
CA ILE A 107 -13.61 -0.29 -10.08
C ILE A 107 -12.23 -0.89 -10.41
N CYS A 108 -12.17 -1.95 -11.19
CA CYS A 108 -10.93 -2.59 -11.59
C CYS A 108 -10.05 -1.67 -12.45
N THR A 109 -10.66 -0.94 -13.39
CA THR A 109 -9.94 0.03 -14.22
C THR A 109 -9.37 1.16 -13.38
N ALA A 110 -10.14 1.70 -12.43
CA ALA A 110 -9.65 2.73 -11.51
C ALA A 110 -8.46 2.21 -10.69
N ALA A 111 -8.57 1.01 -10.11
CA ALA A 111 -7.52 0.37 -9.34
C ALA A 111 -6.21 0.17 -10.14
N VAL A 112 -6.30 -0.18 -11.44
CA VAL A 112 -5.12 -0.27 -12.32
C VAL A 112 -4.38 1.07 -12.40
N PHE A 113 -5.10 2.17 -12.69
CA PHE A 113 -4.46 3.48 -12.81
C PHE A 113 -3.96 4.02 -11.46
N ASP A 114 -4.67 3.76 -10.37
CA ASP A 114 -4.26 4.19 -9.03
C ASP A 114 -3.07 3.39 -8.49
N GLY A 115 -3.02 2.09 -8.75
CA GLY A 115 -1.87 1.24 -8.44
C GLY A 115 -0.63 1.67 -9.22
N ALA A 116 -0.76 1.88 -10.54
CA ALA A 116 0.35 2.34 -11.38
C ALA A 116 0.84 3.73 -10.96
N PHE A 117 -0.08 4.66 -10.66
CA PHE A 117 0.26 5.97 -10.13
C PHE A 117 1.03 5.86 -8.81
N ALA A 118 0.57 5.06 -7.86
CA ALA A 118 1.23 4.90 -6.57
C ALA A 118 2.63 4.29 -6.70
N MET A 119 2.81 3.28 -7.55
CA MET A 119 4.13 2.71 -7.87
C MET A 119 5.08 3.75 -8.48
N ALA A 120 4.57 4.64 -9.33
CA ALA A 120 5.36 5.72 -9.95
C ALA A 120 5.83 6.80 -8.96
N LEU A 121 5.32 6.83 -7.73
CA LEU A 121 5.78 7.74 -6.68
C LEU A 121 7.06 7.25 -5.98
N GLY A 122 7.49 6.02 -6.26
CA GLY A 122 8.74 5.43 -5.78
C GLY A 122 9.71 5.09 -6.90
N THR A 123 10.93 4.74 -6.52
CA THR A 123 11.93 4.19 -7.43
C THR A 123 11.83 2.66 -7.42
N PRO A 124 11.62 2.00 -8.58
CA PRO A 124 11.69 0.55 -8.67
C PRO A 124 13.08 0.03 -8.26
N GLY A 125 13.13 -1.02 -7.45
CA GLY A 125 14.36 -1.72 -7.10
C GLY A 125 14.79 -2.76 -8.14
N GLY A 126 13.84 -3.28 -8.93
CA GLY A 126 14.02 -4.33 -9.93
C GLY A 126 12.67 -4.96 -10.29
N TRP A 127 12.68 -5.93 -11.22
CA TRP A 127 11.47 -6.66 -11.60
C TRP A 127 11.75 -8.13 -11.92
N GLU A 128 10.71 -8.95 -11.80
CA GLU A 128 10.70 -10.37 -12.15
C GLU A 128 9.40 -10.71 -12.89
N VAL A 129 9.50 -11.48 -13.97
CA VAL A 129 8.35 -11.95 -14.74
C VAL A 129 7.99 -13.36 -14.29
N THR A 130 6.89 -13.49 -13.57
CA THR A 130 6.42 -14.74 -12.97
C THR A 130 5.16 -15.24 -13.65
N GLU A 131 4.79 -16.49 -13.36
CA GLU A 131 3.48 -17.00 -13.74
C GLU A 131 2.33 -16.15 -13.18
N ARG A 132 1.14 -16.39 -13.73
CA ARG A 132 -0.08 -15.69 -13.33
C ARG A 132 -0.38 -15.93 -11.85
N THR A 133 -0.56 -14.85 -11.10
CA THR A 133 -1.12 -14.90 -9.75
C THR A 133 -2.63 -14.59 -9.80
N PRO A 134 -3.49 -15.35 -9.10
CA PRO A 134 -4.93 -15.07 -9.05
C PRO A 134 -5.23 -13.70 -8.44
N THR A 135 -6.00 -12.89 -9.15
CA THR A 135 -6.56 -11.61 -8.68
C THR A 135 -7.80 -11.24 -9.49
N ILE A 136 -8.56 -10.24 -9.02
CA ILE A 136 -9.62 -9.59 -9.80
C ILE A 136 -8.98 -8.68 -10.85
N VAL A 137 -9.43 -8.81 -12.09
CA VAL A 137 -8.90 -8.08 -13.23
C VAL A 137 -10.00 -7.34 -13.99
N THR A 138 -9.64 -6.24 -14.66
CA THR A 138 -10.50 -5.63 -15.69
C THR A 138 -10.68 -6.61 -16.86
N ALA A 139 -11.90 -6.69 -17.38
CA ALA A 139 -12.26 -7.50 -18.54
C ALA A 139 -11.71 -6.91 -19.85
N ALA A 140 -11.68 -5.59 -20.00
CA ALA A 140 -11.12 -4.96 -21.19
C ALA A 140 -9.58 -5.04 -21.22
N GLY A 141 -8.94 -4.92 -20.05
CA GLY A 141 -7.49 -4.71 -19.97
C GLY A 141 -7.08 -3.32 -20.47
N ILE A 142 -5.91 -2.86 -20.08
CA ILE A 142 -5.39 -1.52 -20.39
C ILE A 142 -4.11 -1.65 -21.21
N GLU A 143 -4.08 -0.97 -22.35
CA GLU A 143 -2.88 -0.84 -23.17
C GLU A 143 -1.73 -0.20 -22.35
N PRO A 144 -0.54 -0.82 -22.25
CA PRO A 144 0.54 -0.30 -21.40
C PRO A 144 0.94 1.13 -21.71
N ARG A 145 0.94 1.52 -22.99
CA ARG A 145 1.23 2.90 -23.39
C ARG A 145 0.22 3.89 -22.80
N ARG A 146 -1.07 3.56 -22.83
CA ARG A 146 -2.14 4.38 -22.24
C ARG A 146 -1.96 4.48 -20.72
N LEU A 147 -1.59 3.38 -20.06
CA LEU A 147 -1.31 3.38 -18.62
C LEU A 147 -0.14 4.31 -18.27
N MET A 148 0.95 4.24 -19.05
CA MET A 148 2.13 5.09 -18.89
C MET A 148 1.78 6.58 -19.09
N GLU A 149 1.10 6.91 -20.19
CA GLU A 149 0.69 8.28 -20.51
C GLU A 149 -0.19 8.89 -19.42
N GLU A 150 -1.19 8.16 -18.96
CA GLU A 150 -2.08 8.61 -17.88
C GLU A 150 -1.34 8.73 -16.54
N THR A 151 -0.43 7.80 -16.23
CA THR A 151 0.39 7.87 -15.01
C THR A 151 1.30 9.11 -15.03
N SER A 152 1.98 9.38 -16.15
CA SER A 152 2.79 10.58 -16.35
C SER A 152 1.96 11.86 -16.25
N ARG A 153 0.75 11.87 -16.83
CA ARG A 153 -0.19 13.00 -16.73
C ARG A 153 -0.58 13.27 -15.28
N ARG A 154 -0.94 12.23 -14.50
CA ARG A 154 -1.31 12.35 -13.08
C ARG A 154 -0.17 12.92 -12.24
N VAL A 155 1.04 12.41 -12.43
CA VAL A 155 2.26 12.94 -11.77
C VAL A 155 2.46 14.41 -12.14
N ALA A 156 2.43 14.76 -13.43
CA ALA A 156 2.62 16.13 -13.89
C ALA A 156 1.58 17.12 -13.34
N VAL A 157 0.32 16.70 -13.23
CA VAL A 157 -0.76 17.53 -12.65
C VAL A 157 -0.45 17.86 -11.19
N LEU A 158 -0.15 16.86 -10.36
CA LEU A 158 0.14 17.10 -8.93
C LEU A 158 1.46 17.87 -8.73
N SER A 159 2.47 17.60 -9.57
CA SER A 159 3.72 18.36 -9.60
C SER A 159 3.48 19.85 -9.81
N ARG A 160 2.55 20.22 -10.70
CA ARG A 160 2.21 21.62 -10.99
C ARG A 160 1.39 22.26 -9.88
N LEU A 161 0.47 21.52 -9.26
CA LEU A 161 -0.46 22.08 -8.27
C LEU A 161 0.14 22.24 -6.89
N TRP A 162 1.07 21.36 -6.50
CA TRP A 162 1.57 21.32 -5.13
C TRP A 162 3.11 21.25 -5.03
N GLY A 163 3.72 20.40 -5.87
CA GLY A 163 5.14 20.04 -5.80
C GLY A 163 5.33 18.54 -6.00
N PRO A 164 6.50 17.96 -5.66
CA PRO A 164 6.78 16.54 -5.90
C PRO A 164 5.70 15.62 -5.32
N PRO A 165 4.95 14.85 -6.14
CA PRO A 165 3.85 14.02 -5.64
C PRO A 165 4.32 12.90 -4.69
N SER A 166 5.57 12.48 -4.83
CA SER A 166 6.22 11.52 -3.93
C SER A 166 6.45 12.09 -2.52
N GLU A 167 6.60 13.41 -2.36
CA GLU A 167 6.63 14.08 -1.06
C GLU A 167 5.20 14.21 -0.53
N LEU A 168 4.28 14.72 -1.35
CA LEU A 168 2.87 14.89 -1.01
C LEU A 168 2.23 13.63 -0.40
N ALA A 169 2.50 12.47 -0.98
CA ALA A 169 1.96 11.20 -0.50
C ALA A 169 2.42 10.81 0.92
N ARG A 170 3.49 11.41 1.45
CA ARG A 170 4.06 11.13 2.77
C ARG A 170 3.70 12.18 3.82
N VAL A 171 3.23 13.35 3.39
CA VAL A 171 2.85 14.44 4.31
C VAL A 171 1.51 14.11 4.96
N ARG A 172 1.41 14.41 6.26
CA ARG A 172 0.17 14.28 7.02
C ARG A 172 -0.71 15.48 6.79
N VAL A 173 -2.02 15.25 6.87
CA VAL A 173 -3.01 16.31 6.67
C VAL A 173 -3.72 16.60 7.99
N ARG A 174 -3.86 17.89 8.30
CA ARG A 174 -4.68 18.39 9.43
C ARG A 174 -5.91 19.13 8.92
N PRO A 175 -7.03 19.04 9.65
CA PRO A 175 -8.18 19.87 9.35
C PRO A 175 -7.88 21.31 9.79
N VAL A 176 -8.37 22.29 9.04
CA VAL A 176 -8.37 23.69 9.48
C VAL A 176 -9.70 23.95 10.18
N PRO A 177 -9.70 24.39 11.45
CA PRO A 177 -10.94 24.73 12.15
C PRO A 177 -11.68 25.87 11.42
N PRO A 178 -13.01 25.80 11.29
CA PRO A 178 -13.77 26.87 10.65
C PRO A 178 -13.59 28.18 11.42
N VAL A 179 -13.11 29.22 10.75
CA VAL A 179 -12.92 30.55 11.35
C VAL A 179 -14.20 31.37 11.15
N GLY A 180 -15.06 31.38 12.17
CA GLY A 180 -16.25 32.23 12.23
C GLY A 180 -17.52 31.65 11.58
N PRO A 181 -18.68 32.33 11.78
CA PRO A 181 -20.00 31.81 11.41
C PRO A 181 -20.22 31.67 9.89
N SER A 182 -19.45 32.39 9.06
CA SER A 182 -19.47 32.29 7.59
C SER A 182 -18.68 31.11 7.03
N SER A 183 -17.81 30.49 7.84
CA SER A 183 -17.03 29.31 7.43
C SER A 183 -17.90 28.04 7.37
N GLY A 184 -19.02 28.01 8.12
CA GLY A 184 -20.04 26.96 8.04
C GLY A 184 -20.78 26.90 6.69
N ALA A 185 -20.89 28.02 5.98
CA ALA A 185 -21.52 28.06 4.65
C ALA A 185 -20.62 27.45 3.55
N VAL A 186 -19.29 27.58 3.68
CA VAL A 186 -18.31 26.92 2.80
C VAL A 186 -18.27 25.42 3.08
N ALA A 187 -18.40 25.01 4.35
CA ALA A 187 -18.53 23.61 4.76
C ALA A 187 -19.80 22.93 4.20
N GLN A 188 -20.92 23.67 4.10
CA GLN A 188 -22.23 23.15 3.67
C GLN A 188 -22.38 22.94 2.16
N ALA A 189 -21.47 23.46 1.33
CA ALA A 189 -21.48 23.26 -0.14
C ALA A 189 -20.40 22.29 -0.63
N LEU A 190 -19.75 21.54 0.26
CA LEU A 190 -18.85 20.47 -0.14
C LEU A 190 -19.69 19.28 -0.60
N ALA A 191 -19.49 18.86 -1.85
CA ALA A 191 -20.01 17.59 -2.35
C ALA A 191 -19.68 16.45 -1.38
N ASP A 192 -20.60 15.50 -1.18
CA ASP A 192 -20.49 14.40 -0.20
C ASP A 192 -19.11 13.73 -0.21
N ARG A 193 -18.53 13.54 -1.40
CA ARG A 193 -17.18 12.96 -1.57
C ARG A 193 -16.09 13.70 -0.77
N HIS A 194 -16.20 15.02 -0.65
CA HIS A 194 -15.22 15.83 0.05
C HIS A 194 -15.45 15.81 1.57
N GLN A 195 -16.70 15.66 2.01
CA GLN A 195 -17.03 15.51 3.43
C GLN A 195 -16.39 14.25 4.02
N ASP A 196 -16.44 13.13 3.29
CA ASP A 196 -15.79 11.88 3.70
C ASP A 196 -14.27 12.02 3.86
N ILE A 197 -13.63 12.76 2.96
CA ILE A 197 -12.19 13.03 3.03
C ILE A 197 -11.90 13.86 4.28
N ILE A 198 -12.62 14.95 4.51
CA ILE A 198 -12.44 15.81 5.69
C ILE A 198 -12.65 15.03 6.99
N ALA A 199 -13.69 14.18 7.06
CA ALA A 199 -13.92 13.30 8.21
C ALA A 199 -12.76 12.32 8.46
N GLY A 200 -12.02 11.96 7.41
CA GLY A 200 -10.83 11.14 7.48
C GLY A 200 -9.55 11.88 7.92
N VAL A 201 -9.53 13.22 7.92
CA VAL A 201 -8.35 14.06 8.19
C VAL A 201 -8.24 14.35 9.70
N ASN A 202 -7.32 13.65 10.37
CA ASN A 202 -7.15 13.73 11.84
C ASN A 202 -5.75 14.17 12.29
N GLY A 203 -4.91 14.68 11.39
CA GLY A 203 -3.52 15.08 11.69
C GLY A 203 -2.53 13.93 11.83
N ARG A 204 -2.97 12.67 11.72
CA ARG A 204 -2.09 11.48 11.81
C ARG A 204 -2.01 10.71 10.49
N ARG A 205 -3.02 10.86 9.64
CA ARG A 205 -3.13 10.17 8.35
C ARG A 205 -2.46 10.94 7.22
N THR A 206 -1.82 10.20 6.34
CA THR A 206 -1.38 10.63 5.00
C THR A 206 -2.53 10.50 3.99
N ALA A 207 -2.35 11.03 2.78
CA ALA A 207 -3.30 10.82 1.68
C ALA A 207 -3.54 9.33 1.39
N ARG A 208 -2.49 8.50 1.51
CA ARG A 208 -2.59 7.04 1.37
C ARG A 208 -3.47 6.43 2.46
N ASP A 209 -3.27 6.81 3.72
CA ASP A 209 -4.09 6.26 4.81
C ASP A 209 -5.57 6.62 4.65
N ILE A 210 -5.86 7.84 4.18
CA ILE A 210 -7.22 8.29 3.87
C ILE A 210 -7.80 7.48 2.70
N ALA A 211 -7.03 7.28 1.62
CA ALA A 211 -7.43 6.47 0.48
C ALA A 211 -7.84 5.05 0.89
N PHE A 212 -7.02 4.38 1.72
CA PHE A 212 -7.34 3.04 2.26
C PHE A 212 -8.54 3.05 3.20
N ALA A 213 -8.68 4.07 4.05
CA ALA A 213 -9.83 4.18 4.94
C ALA A 213 -11.15 4.30 4.18
N LEU A 214 -11.15 5.01 3.04
CA LEU A 214 -12.33 5.27 2.21
C LEU A 214 -12.53 4.27 1.07
N GLY A 215 -11.56 3.39 0.78
CA GLY A 215 -11.60 2.52 -0.40
C GLY A 215 -11.52 3.27 -1.72
N ARG A 216 -10.84 4.42 -1.75
CA ARG A 216 -10.74 5.31 -2.92
C ARG A 216 -9.32 5.32 -3.48
N GLY A 217 -9.19 5.63 -4.78
CA GLY A 217 -7.89 5.78 -5.43
C GLY A 217 -6.98 6.81 -4.74
N LEU A 218 -5.67 6.56 -4.74
CA LEU A 218 -4.70 7.49 -4.15
C LEU A 218 -4.67 8.83 -4.90
N TYR A 219 -4.64 8.80 -6.23
CA TYR A 219 -4.59 10.02 -7.05
C TYR A 219 -5.78 10.97 -6.80
N PRO A 220 -7.05 10.52 -6.87
CA PRO A 220 -8.18 11.42 -6.62
C PRO A 220 -8.18 11.98 -5.19
N VAL A 221 -7.79 11.18 -4.18
CA VAL A 221 -7.67 11.68 -2.80
C VAL A 221 -6.60 12.77 -2.69
N MET A 222 -5.42 12.57 -3.27
CA MET A 222 -4.38 13.60 -3.29
C MET A 222 -4.83 14.88 -4.01
N LEU A 223 -5.50 14.74 -5.15
CA LEU A 223 -6.01 15.88 -5.92
C LEU A 223 -7.07 16.66 -5.14
N ASP A 224 -7.99 15.97 -4.47
CA ASP A 224 -9.03 16.60 -3.66
C ASP A 224 -8.43 17.29 -2.43
N LEU A 225 -7.44 16.69 -1.77
CA LEU A 225 -6.73 17.31 -0.64
C LEU A 225 -5.98 18.58 -1.05
N VAL A 226 -5.34 18.60 -2.23
CA VAL A 226 -4.69 19.81 -2.77
C VAL A 226 -5.72 20.91 -3.04
N ARG A 227 -6.90 20.56 -3.57
CA ARG A 227 -7.99 21.52 -3.79
C ARG A 227 -8.60 22.03 -2.48
N MET A 228 -8.74 21.16 -1.49
CA MET A 228 -9.21 21.53 -0.15
C MET A 228 -8.24 22.45 0.57
N GLU A 229 -6.93 22.26 0.40
CA GLU A 229 -5.93 23.17 0.97
C GLU A 229 -6.01 24.56 0.32
N ALA A 230 -6.18 24.64 -1.00
CA ALA A 230 -6.44 25.91 -1.69
C ALA A 230 -7.73 26.62 -1.23
N GLN A 231 -8.69 25.87 -0.65
CA GLN A 231 -9.92 26.40 -0.06
C GLN A 231 -9.81 26.67 1.45
N GLY A 232 -8.65 26.43 2.06
CA GLY A 232 -8.43 26.62 3.49
C GLY A 232 -9.16 25.61 4.38
N LEU A 233 -9.54 24.45 3.86
CA LEU A 233 -10.26 23.40 4.61
C LEU A 233 -9.30 22.42 5.31
N VAL A 234 -8.12 22.23 4.74
CA VAL A 234 -7.06 21.39 5.28
C VAL A 234 -5.72 22.08 5.15
N GLN A 235 -4.75 21.63 5.94
CA GLN A 235 -3.37 22.07 5.86
C GLN A 235 -2.43 20.86 5.89
N TRP A 236 -1.33 20.97 5.17
CA TRP A 236 -0.25 19.97 5.16
C TRP A 236 0.66 20.19 6.37
N ASP A 237 1.05 19.12 7.06
CA ASP A 237 2.01 19.20 8.16
C ASP A 237 3.34 19.75 7.66
N ASP A 238 3.64 20.97 8.12
CA ASP A 238 4.87 21.74 7.95
C ASP A 238 5.60 21.54 6.61
N ARG A 239 5.21 22.33 5.61
CA ARG A 239 6.08 22.66 4.47
C ARG A 239 7.31 23.50 4.89
N THR A 240 7.38 23.91 6.17
CA THR A 240 8.19 25.04 6.67
C THR A 240 9.32 24.70 7.65
N ALA A 241 9.64 23.42 7.91
CA ALA A 241 10.80 23.04 8.74
C ALA A 241 12.13 22.94 7.96
N GLY A 242 12.23 23.58 6.79
CA GLY A 242 13.49 23.75 6.05
C GLY A 242 14.03 25.17 6.26
N VAL A 243 15.20 25.29 6.88
CA VAL A 243 15.92 26.54 7.25
C VAL A 243 15.47 27.20 8.57
N GLY A 244 15.23 26.40 9.61
CA GLY A 244 15.37 26.81 11.00
C GLY A 244 16.61 26.16 11.59
N ARG A 245 17.70 26.93 11.75
CA ARG A 245 18.94 26.57 12.44
C ARG A 245 18.66 25.64 13.64
N PRO A 246 19.40 24.54 13.86
CA PRO A 246 19.27 23.76 15.09
C PRO A 246 19.40 24.70 16.27
N SER A 247 18.34 24.80 17.08
CA SER A 247 18.38 25.54 18.33
C SER A 247 19.36 24.83 19.26
N THR A 248 20.61 25.30 19.28
CA THR A 248 21.60 24.96 20.28
C THR A 248 21.27 25.74 21.55
N ALA A 249 20.14 25.43 22.17
CA ALA A 249 19.90 25.85 23.55
C ALA A 249 20.87 25.06 24.45
N PRO A 250 21.79 25.71 25.18
CA PRO A 250 22.72 25.00 26.05
C PRO A 250 21.94 24.34 27.18
N ARG A 251 22.10 23.02 27.35
CA ARG A 251 21.72 22.36 28.61
C ARG A 251 22.65 22.91 29.69
N THR A 252 22.14 23.82 30.52
CA THR A 252 22.80 24.22 31.76
C THR A 252 22.82 23.02 32.70
N ALA A 253 23.95 22.30 32.70
CA ALA A 253 24.29 21.38 33.78
C ALA A 253 24.68 22.21 34.99
N ALA A 254 23.80 22.32 35.98
CA ALA A 254 24.16 22.84 37.29
C ALA A 254 24.88 21.72 38.07
N SER A 255 26.21 21.76 38.05
CA SER A 255 27.04 21.11 39.06
C SER A 255 26.96 21.91 40.37
N SER A 256 26.60 21.26 41.48
CA SER A 256 27.08 21.70 42.79
C SER A 256 27.63 20.50 43.56
N VAL A 257 28.86 20.71 44.02
CA VAL A 257 29.78 19.76 44.63
C VAL A 257 29.46 19.51 46.11
N ALA A 258 29.43 18.21 46.45
CA ALA A 258 29.81 17.49 47.68
C ALA A 258 29.89 18.16 49.09
N ARG A 259 29.30 17.48 50.09
CA ARG A 259 29.98 16.95 51.32
C ARG A 259 29.08 15.91 52.05
N LYS A 260 29.28 14.58 51.90
CA LYS A 260 30.07 13.58 52.70
C LYS A 260 29.23 12.80 53.76
N PRO A 261 29.64 11.63 54.29
CA PRO A 261 29.19 10.31 53.80
C PRO A 261 28.58 9.40 54.90
N SER A 262 27.82 8.37 54.51
CA SER A 262 27.75 7.09 55.26
C SER A 262 27.12 5.99 54.41
N GLY A 263 27.68 4.77 54.51
CA GLY A 263 26.95 3.53 54.23
C GLY A 263 27.17 2.86 52.87
N THR A 264 28.25 2.07 52.79
CA THR A 264 28.32 0.72 52.20
C THR A 264 27.82 0.46 50.76
N SER A 265 28.79 0.15 49.90
CA SER A 265 28.65 -0.43 48.55
C SER A 265 27.99 -1.82 48.55
N ALA A 266 27.06 -2.03 47.62
CA ALA A 266 26.74 -3.34 47.05
C ALA A 266 26.30 -3.15 45.58
N GLY A 267 26.90 -3.93 44.68
CA GLY A 267 27.02 -3.63 43.26
C GLY A 267 25.75 -3.81 42.43
N ALA A 268 25.72 -3.05 41.33
CA ALA A 268 24.80 -3.23 40.23
C ALA A 268 25.01 -4.60 39.57
N GLY A 269 24.05 -5.50 39.75
CA GLY A 269 23.99 -6.77 39.03
C GLY A 269 23.63 -6.58 37.55
N PRO A 270 24.10 -7.44 36.64
CA PRO A 270 23.79 -7.34 35.23
C PRO A 270 22.33 -7.74 34.95
N LEU A 271 21.73 -7.07 33.95
CA LEU A 271 20.36 -7.33 33.48
C LEU A 271 20.20 -8.79 32.98
N PRO A 272 19.06 -9.44 33.27
CA PRO A 272 18.84 -10.85 32.92
C PRO A 272 18.66 -11.05 31.41
N ARG A 273 19.41 -12.01 30.85
CA ARG A 273 19.23 -12.50 29.47
C ARG A 273 18.24 -13.67 29.46
N ARG A 274 17.35 -13.70 28.47
CA ARG A 274 16.43 -14.82 28.23
C ARG A 274 17.17 -15.99 27.57
N THR A 275 17.04 -17.18 28.13
CA THR A 275 17.48 -18.45 27.53
C THR A 275 16.28 -19.14 26.87
N PRO A 276 16.35 -19.55 25.60
CA PRO A 276 15.31 -20.38 24.97
C PRO A 276 15.31 -21.79 25.59
N GLY A 277 14.16 -22.24 26.09
CA GLY A 277 13.99 -23.56 26.69
C GLY A 277 13.92 -24.67 25.65
N ALA A 278 14.85 -25.62 25.74
CA ALA A 278 14.72 -26.93 25.12
C ALA A 278 13.82 -27.81 25.98
N VAL A 279 12.75 -28.34 25.39
CA VAL A 279 11.92 -29.38 26.00
C VAL A 279 12.40 -30.72 25.46
N SER A 280 13.03 -31.52 26.32
CA SER A 280 13.09 -32.98 26.17
C SER A 280 12.41 -33.61 27.38
N PRO A 281 11.39 -34.48 27.21
CA PRO A 281 10.89 -35.27 28.30
C PRO A 281 11.85 -36.41 28.61
N ARG A 282 12.25 -36.43 29.88
CA ARG A 282 13.08 -37.45 30.53
C ARG A 282 12.23 -38.71 30.74
N GLY A 283 12.76 -39.85 30.33
CA GLY A 283 12.19 -41.15 30.63
C GLY A 283 12.27 -41.52 32.12
N ALA A 284 11.30 -42.33 32.53
CA ALA A 284 11.38 -43.34 33.57
C ALA A 284 10.74 -44.58 32.91
N GLY A 285 11.41 -45.71 32.64
CA GLY A 285 12.06 -46.59 33.62
C GLY A 285 10.96 -47.21 34.49
N GLY A 286 10.61 -48.49 34.42
CA GLY A 286 11.09 -49.67 33.72
C GLY A 286 10.45 -50.89 34.41
N ASP A 287 10.49 -52.03 33.73
CA ASP A 287 10.71 -53.39 34.27
C ASP A 287 9.63 -54.45 33.96
N GLY A 288 10.13 -55.60 33.47
CA GLY A 288 9.64 -56.92 33.88
C GLY A 288 8.92 -57.83 32.87
N GLY A 289 9.67 -58.76 32.24
CA GLY A 289 9.19 -60.12 31.90
C GLY A 289 9.15 -60.46 30.40
N LYS A 290 10.18 -61.07 29.81
CA LYS A 290 10.56 -62.51 29.76
C LYS A 290 9.95 -63.32 28.59
N SER A 291 10.86 -63.93 27.82
CA SER A 291 10.76 -65.20 27.05
C SER A 291 9.84 -65.17 25.82
N GLY A 292 10.18 -65.62 24.62
CA GLY A 292 11.21 -66.54 24.16
C GLY A 292 10.54 -67.54 23.22
N GLU A 293 10.68 -67.33 21.90
CA GLU A 293 10.77 -68.31 20.79
C GLU A 293 10.88 -67.54 19.46
#